data_AF-A0A224Y3U3-F1
#
_entry.id   AF-A0A224Y3U3-F1
#
_cell.length_a   1.000
_cell.length_b   1.000
_cell.length_c   1.000
_cell.angle_alpha   90.00
_cell.angle_beta   90.00
_cell.angle_gamma   90.00
#
_symmetry.space_group_name_H-M   'P 1'
#
loop_
_entity.id
_entity.type
_entity.pdbx_description
1 polymer ?
#
loop_
_entity_poly.entity_id
_entity_poly.type
_entity_poly.pdbx_seq_one_letter_code
_entity_poly.pdbx_strand_id
1 'polypeptide(L)'
;EVEEYDPHPSYSFSYDVQDPVTGDFKNQYETRDGDVVQGSYSLIEPDGSRRVVDYTADSVNGFNAAVHKEPGFTAPVVQAPNLVHY
;
A
#
# COMPACT_ATOMS: atom_id res chain seq x y z
N GLU A 1 -22.84 13.93 -17.69
CA GLU A 1 -21.89 14.98 -17.26
C GLU A 1 -20.68 14.85 -18.16
N VAL A 2 -20.21 15.93 -18.77
CA VAL A 2 -18.95 15.91 -19.52
C VAL A 2 -17.89 16.30 -18.50
N GLU A 3 -17.01 15.38 -18.12
CA GLU A 3 -15.85 15.72 -17.28
C GLU A 3 -15.05 16.81 -18.00
N GLU A 4 -14.94 17.98 -17.37
CA GLU A 4 -14.13 19.08 -17.85
C GLU A 4 -12.65 18.65 -17.78
N TYR A 5 -11.94 18.80 -18.90
CA TYR A 5 -10.53 18.40 -18.98
C TYR A 5 -9.67 19.28 -18.07
N ASP A 6 -9.05 18.69 -17.06
CA ASP A 6 -8.05 19.34 -16.22
C ASP A 6 -6.65 19.15 -16.84
N PRO A 7 -5.99 20.22 -17.32
CA PRO A 7 -4.63 20.12 -17.86
C PRO A 7 -3.58 19.83 -16.78
N HIS A 8 -3.92 19.88 -15.50
CA HIS A 8 -3.02 19.63 -14.38
C HIS A 8 -3.69 18.78 -13.28
N PRO A 9 -4.02 17.52 -13.58
CA PRO A 9 -4.77 16.67 -12.68
C PRO A 9 -4.00 16.42 -11.38
N SER A 10 -4.70 16.45 -10.26
CA SER A 10 -4.12 16.15 -8.96
C SER A 10 -5.05 15.27 -8.13
N TYR A 11 -4.45 14.41 -7.31
CA TYR A 11 -5.16 13.65 -6.29
C TYR A 11 -4.24 13.27 -5.14
N SER A 12 -4.86 12.88 -4.03
CA SER A 12 -4.18 12.21 -2.93
C SER A 12 -5.12 11.17 -2.35
N PHE A 13 -4.61 9.97 -2.13
CA PHE A 13 -5.34 8.94 -1.40
C PHE A 13 -4.42 8.14 -0.49
N SER A 14 -5.04 7.52 0.50
CA SER A 14 -4.38 6.54 1.35
C SER A 14 -5.39 5.53 1.86
N TYR A 15 -4.95 4.30 2.07
CA TYR A 15 -5.72 3.30 2.80
C TYR A 15 -4.80 2.45 3.67
N ASP A 16 -5.41 1.82 4.67
CA ASP A 16 -4.74 0.95 5.63
C ASP A 16 -5.67 -0.22 5.97
N VAL A 17 -5.09 -1.42 6.03
CA VAL A 17 -5.75 -2.67 6.39
C VAL A 17 -4.97 -3.27 7.56
N GLN A 18 -5.68 -3.51 8.66
CA GLN A 18 -5.17 -4.17 9.85
C GLN A 18 -6.12 -5.30 10.24
N ASP A 19 -5.91 -6.47 9.65
CA ASP A 19 -6.68 -7.67 9.93
C ASP A 19 -5.79 -8.74 10.61
N PRO A 20 -5.77 -8.79 11.95
CA PRO A 20 -4.99 -9.78 12.68
C PRO A 20 -5.52 -11.21 12.55
N VAL A 21 -6.76 -11.41 12.06
CA VAL A 21 -7.36 -12.74 11.90
C VAL A 21 -6.88 -13.39 10.60
N THR A 22 -6.87 -12.64 9.50
CA THR A 22 -6.36 -13.13 8.22
C THR A 22 -4.85 -12.93 8.05
N GLY A 23 -4.24 -12.09 8.88
CA GLY A 23 -2.85 -11.67 8.74
C GLY A 23 -2.65 -10.60 7.67
N ASP A 24 -3.72 -9.96 7.19
CA ASP A 24 -3.63 -8.89 6.20
C ASP A 24 -3.25 -7.57 6.87
N PHE A 25 -1.99 -7.16 6.67
CA PHE A 25 -1.47 -5.87 7.10
C PHE A 25 -0.90 -5.18 5.88
N LYS A 26 -1.58 -4.13 5.43
CA LYS A 26 -1.21 -3.37 4.23
C LYS A 26 -1.45 -1.90 4.46
N ASN A 27 -0.57 -1.08 3.91
CA ASN A 27 -0.84 0.35 3.76
C ASN A 27 -0.48 0.79 2.35
N GLN A 28 -1.13 1.86 1.90
CA GLN A 28 -0.74 2.58 0.69
C GLN A 28 -1.05 4.05 0.87
N TYR A 29 -0.18 4.89 0.31
CA TYR A 29 -0.51 6.26 -0.04
C TYR A 29 0.01 6.57 -1.43
N GLU A 30 -0.67 7.48 -2.12
CA GLU A 30 -0.23 8.00 -3.40
C GLU A 30 -0.72 9.44 -3.57
N THR A 31 0.13 10.26 -4.15
CA THR A 31 -0.21 11.61 -4.59
C THR A 31 0.14 11.77 -6.06
N ARG A 32 -0.72 12.46 -6.78
CA ARG A 32 -0.45 12.95 -8.12
C ARG A 32 -0.50 14.46 -8.15
N ASP A 33 0.47 15.04 -8.83
CA ASP A 33 0.53 16.46 -9.14
C ASP A 33 0.94 16.63 -10.61
N GLY A 34 -0.04 16.92 -11.47
CA GLY A 34 0.17 17.00 -12.92
C GLY A 34 0.64 15.66 -13.51
N ASP A 35 1.89 15.64 -13.99
CA ASP A 35 2.53 14.46 -14.58
C ASP A 35 3.36 13.65 -13.57
N VAL A 36 3.46 14.11 -12.32
CA VAL A 36 4.26 13.45 -11.28
C VAL A 36 3.35 12.64 -10.37
N VAL A 37 3.65 11.36 -10.22
CA VAL A 37 3.04 10.47 -9.21
C VAL A 37 4.13 10.04 -8.25
N GLN A 38 3.81 10.01 -6.97
CA GLN A 38 4.67 9.46 -5.93
C GLN A 38 3.83 8.78 -4.86
N GLY A 39 4.36 7.72 -4.28
CA GLY A 39 3.66 7.01 -3.23
C GLY A 39 4.50 5.91 -2.60
N SER A 40 3.89 5.21 -1.65
CA SER A 40 4.45 4.01 -1.09
C SER A 40 3.34 3.01 -0.81
N TYR A 41 3.65 1.73 -0.90
CA TYR A 41 2.81 0.68 -0.33
C TYR A 41 3.64 -0.27 0.52
N SER A 42 3.01 -0.90 1.50
CA SER A 42 3.61 -2.02 2.22
C SER A 42 2.64 -3.16 2.43
N LEU A 43 3.19 -4.38 2.53
CA LEU A 43 2.46 -5.60 2.84
C LEU A 43 3.36 -6.59 3.58
N ILE A 44 2.73 -7.50 4.32
CA ILE A 44 3.43 -8.61 4.97
C ILE A 44 3.49 -9.79 4.01
N GLU A 45 4.71 -10.27 3.75
CA GLU A 45 4.97 -11.43 2.92
C GLU A 45 4.68 -12.73 3.68
N PRO A 46 4.48 -13.86 2.97
CA PRO A 46 4.25 -15.16 3.61
C PRO A 46 5.37 -15.61 4.56
N ASP A 47 6.60 -15.09 4.40
CA ASP A 47 7.72 -15.37 5.29
C ASP A 47 7.78 -14.46 6.54
N GLY A 48 6.78 -13.60 6.73
CA GLY A 48 6.68 -12.66 7.85
C GLY A 48 7.56 -11.41 7.72
N SER A 49 8.22 -11.21 6.58
CA SER A 49 8.88 -9.93 6.29
C SER A 49 7.87 -8.89 5.82
N ARG A 50 8.15 -7.62 6.10
CA ARG A 50 7.41 -6.50 5.53
C ARG A 50 8.11 -6.03 4.27
N ARG A 51 7.40 -6.05 3.15
CA ARG A 51 7.84 -5.39 1.92
C ARG A 51 7.31 -3.96 1.93
N VAL A 52 8.18 -2.99 1.72
CA VAL A 52 7.83 -1.59 1.47
C VAL A 52 8.32 -1.24 0.06
N VAL A 53 7.49 -0.58 -0.72
CA VAL A 53 7.86 -0.12 -2.07
C VAL A 53 7.53 1.35 -2.18
N ASP A 54 8.58 2.16 -2.23
CA ASP A 54 8.49 3.59 -2.51
C ASP A 54 8.63 3.78 -4.02
N TYR A 55 7.71 4.52 -4.63
CA TYR A 55 7.66 4.68 -6.07
C TYR A 55 7.42 6.11 -6.50
N THR A 56 7.94 6.43 -7.69
CA THR A 56 7.70 7.67 -8.41
C THR A 56 7.43 7.37 -9.88
N ALA A 57 6.67 8.23 -10.54
CA ALA A 57 6.51 8.21 -11.99
C ALA A 57 6.43 9.63 -12.53
N ASP A 58 7.13 9.89 -13.63
CA ASP A 58 7.05 11.16 -14.36
C ASP A 58 7.28 10.93 -15.87
N SER A 59 7.07 11.97 -16.68
CA SER A 59 7.18 11.89 -18.14
C SER A 59 8.62 11.78 -18.68
N VAL A 60 9.62 12.02 -17.85
CA VAL A 60 11.04 12.02 -18.21
C VAL A 60 11.72 10.70 -17.84
N ASN A 61 11.52 10.23 -16.61
CA ASN A 61 12.17 9.06 -16.03
C ASN A 61 11.28 7.80 -16.06
N GLY A 62 9.99 7.95 -16.37
CA GLY A 62 9.02 6.85 -16.26
C GLY A 62 8.83 6.40 -14.82
N PHE A 63 8.32 5.17 -14.66
CA PHE A 63 8.11 4.58 -13.34
C PHE A 63 9.44 4.08 -12.74
N ASN A 64 9.71 4.48 -11.50
CA ASN A 64 10.85 4.05 -10.70
C ASN A 64 10.37 3.60 -9.32
N ALA A 65 10.98 2.55 -8.78
CA ALA A 65 10.64 2.02 -7.47
C ALA A 65 11.87 1.54 -6.69
N ALA A 66 11.89 1.85 -5.40
CA ALA A 66 12.82 1.29 -4.43
C ALA A 66 12.06 0.29 -3.55
N VAL A 67 12.55 -0.96 -3.50
CA VAL A 67 11.94 -2.03 -2.72
C VAL A 67 12.79 -2.32 -1.49
N HIS A 68 12.17 -2.20 -0.32
CA HIS A 68 12.76 -2.50 0.97
C HIS A 68 12.09 -3.75 1.56
N LYS A 69 12.90 -4.64 2.12
CA LYS A 69 12.43 -5.83 2.84
C LYS A 69 12.91 -5.76 4.28
N GLU A 70 11.96 -5.65 5.20
CA GLU A 70 12.18 -5.55 6.63
C GLU A 70 11.90 -6.91 7.29
N PRO A 71 12.90 -7.60 7.86
CA PRO A 71 12.67 -8.86 8.56
C PRO A 71 11.96 -8.65 9.90
N GLY A 72 11.17 -9.63 10.33
CA GLY A 72 10.66 -9.68 11.70
C GLY A 72 9.40 -8.85 11.97
N PHE A 73 8.59 -8.55 10.94
CA PHE A 73 7.28 -7.95 11.17
C PHE A 73 6.27 -9.04 11.54
N THR A 74 6.24 -9.42 12.81
CA THR A 74 5.16 -10.25 13.32
C THR A 74 3.92 -9.37 13.51
N ALA A 75 3.02 -9.42 12.54
CA ALA A 75 1.63 -9.02 12.75
C ALA A 75 1.12 -9.66 14.06
N PRO A 76 0.48 -8.91 14.99
CA PRO A 76 -0.10 -9.51 16.18
C PRO A 76 -1.24 -10.44 15.74
N VAL A 77 -1.01 -11.74 15.71
CA VAL A 77 -2.04 -12.74 15.45
C VAL A 77 -2.98 -12.73 16.65
N VAL A 78 -4.21 -12.24 16.49
CA VAL A 78 -5.26 -12.46 17.49
C VAL A 78 -5.69 -13.91 17.32
N GLN A 79 -5.38 -14.74 18.32
CA GLN A 79 -5.84 -16.12 18.38
C GLN A 79 -7.37 -16.13 18.36
N ALA A 80 -7.97 -16.50 17.22
CA ALA A 80 -9.42 -16.60 17.10
C ALA A 80 -9.93 -17.56 18.21
N PRO A 81 -10.97 -17.18 18.99
CA PRO A 81 -11.53 -18.10 19.96
C PRO A 81 -12.04 -19.33 19.21
N ASN A 82 -11.62 -20.52 19.68
CA ASN A 82 -12.07 -21.81 19.15
C ASN A 82 -13.59 -21.79 18.98
N LEU A 83 -14.08 -21.73 17.73
CA LEU A 83 -15.49 -21.87 17.42
C LEU A 83 -15.89 -23.33 17.69
N VAL A 84 -16.30 -23.60 18.92
CA VAL A 84 -17.02 -24.83 19.28
C VAL A 84 -18.30 -24.89 18.45
N HIS A 85 -18.33 -25.83 17.51
CA HIS A 85 -19.56 -26.16 16.80
C HIS A 85 -20.46 -26.95 17.76
N TYR A 86 -21.69 -26.46 17.97
CA TYR A 86 -22.77 -27.18 18.66
C TYR A 86 -23.57 -28.03 17.68
#